data_AF-A0A2D9XPM9-F1
#
_entry.id   AF-A0A2D9XPM9-F1
#
_cell.length_a   1.000
_cell.length_b   1.000
_cell.length_c   1.000
_cell.angle_alpha   90.00
_cell.angle_beta   90.00
_cell.angle_gamma   90.00
#
_symmetry.space_group_name_H-M   'P 1'
#
loop_
_entity.id
_entity.type
_entity.pdbx_description
1 polymer ?
#
loop_
_entity_poly.entity_id
_entity_poly.type
_entity_poly.pdbx_seq_one_letter_code
_entity_poly.pdbx_strand_id
1 'polypeptide(L)'
;MQKIITKLPDNYNRLIQVGSLEGMFSAVECAGPDVNLIIWRRGALEGDFNALADCLSDSSLEDKSISYPELYLKSTDIIKPADLSLSSHFSTACATIYKDIEDLAELRPGDVEMHTLRSIGHHGYEEADIHDFHSDQDYWRFMACYAGLGTEWIKNEDCIQDDAREGFYYATEEAVHYHFQEGDVWLQSGEGLTGRPPFLHRAPDVTFNKGDKPQKRLMYVADLSMS
;
A
#
# COMPACT_ATOMS: atom_id res chain seq x y z
N MET A 1 24.39 2.67 -1.39
CA MET A 1 23.01 2.76 -1.91
C MET A 1 22.51 1.34 -2.04
N GLN A 2 21.52 0.94 -1.24
CA GLN A 2 20.92 -0.39 -1.33
C GLN A 2 20.21 -0.48 -2.69
N LYS A 3 20.29 -1.64 -3.34
CA LYS A 3 19.70 -1.83 -4.67
C LYS A 3 18.17 -1.93 -4.53
N ILE A 4 17.43 -1.08 -5.24
CA ILE A 4 15.96 -1.20 -5.31
C ILE A 4 15.61 -2.46 -6.12
N ILE A 5 14.86 -3.38 -5.51
CA ILE A 5 14.45 -4.65 -6.12
C ILE A 5 12.92 -4.69 -6.16
N THR A 6 12.35 -4.53 -7.35
CA THR A 6 10.89 -4.59 -7.54
C THR A 6 10.41 -5.91 -8.14
N LYS A 7 11.33 -6.77 -8.61
CA LYS A 7 11.02 -8.12 -9.08
C LYS A 7 10.52 -8.95 -7.88
N LEU A 8 9.42 -9.67 -8.07
CA LEU A 8 8.96 -10.65 -7.10
C LEU A 8 9.98 -11.80 -6.94
N PRO A 9 10.14 -12.34 -5.72
CA PRO A 9 10.97 -13.52 -5.50
C PRO A 9 10.37 -14.74 -6.18
N ASP A 10 11.22 -15.56 -6.81
CA ASP A 10 10.79 -16.81 -7.45
C ASP A 10 10.53 -17.94 -6.40
N ASN A 11 10.88 -17.71 -5.13
CA ASN A 11 10.88 -18.70 -4.05
C ASN A 11 10.27 -18.15 -2.75
N TYR A 12 9.08 -17.57 -2.82
CA TYR A 12 8.34 -17.16 -1.62
C TYR A 12 6.96 -17.80 -1.60
N ASN A 13 6.84 -18.92 -0.89
CA ASN A 13 5.63 -19.76 -0.89
C ASN A 13 4.43 -19.08 -0.21
N ARG A 14 4.65 -17.96 0.48
CA ARG A 14 3.60 -17.17 1.13
C ARG A 14 2.98 -16.12 0.21
N LEU A 15 3.45 -16.02 -1.04
CA LEU A 15 2.99 -15.07 -2.05
C LEU A 15 2.15 -15.76 -3.13
N ILE A 16 1.00 -15.15 -3.46
CA ILE A 16 0.22 -15.47 -4.66
C ILE A 16 0.21 -14.26 -5.59
N GLN A 17 0.61 -14.47 -6.86
CA GLN A 17 0.43 -13.46 -7.90
C GLN A 17 -0.86 -13.74 -8.68
N VAL A 18 -1.69 -12.71 -8.84
CA VAL A 18 -2.97 -12.77 -9.56
C VAL A 18 -3.00 -11.78 -10.73
N GLY A 19 -4.00 -11.94 -11.61
CA GLY A 19 -4.17 -11.13 -12.82
C GLY A 19 -5.21 -10.01 -12.73
N SER A 20 -5.95 -9.92 -11.63
CA SER A 20 -7.05 -8.94 -11.45
C SER A 20 -7.38 -8.73 -9.98
N LEU A 21 -8.14 -7.68 -9.69
CA LEU A 21 -8.70 -7.41 -8.36
C LEU A 21 -9.70 -8.49 -7.92
N GLU A 22 -10.57 -8.95 -8.81
CA GLU A 22 -11.46 -10.08 -8.53
C GLU A 22 -10.68 -11.35 -8.17
N GLY A 23 -9.64 -11.66 -8.95
CA GLY A 23 -8.77 -12.81 -8.70
C GLY A 23 -8.02 -12.71 -7.37
N MET A 24 -7.72 -11.51 -6.89
CA MET A 24 -7.13 -11.27 -5.57
C MET A 24 -8.08 -11.72 -4.47
N PHE A 25 -9.35 -11.34 -4.54
CA PHE A 25 -10.34 -11.73 -3.54
C PHE A 25 -10.71 -13.21 -3.60
N SER A 26 -10.81 -13.80 -4.80
CA SER A 26 -10.95 -15.26 -4.92
C SER A 26 -9.73 -16.00 -4.35
N ALA A 27 -8.52 -15.43 -4.51
CA ALA A 27 -7.30 -16.03 -3.96
C ALA A 27 -7.28 -16.01 -2.43
N VAL A 28 -7.74 -14.94 -1.77
CA VAL A 28 -7.84 -14.88 -0.29
C VAL A 28 -8.68 -16.02 0.26
N GLU A 29 -9.85 -16.28 -0.33
CA GLU A 29 -10.80 -17.29 0.13
C GLU A 29 -10.26 -18.73 0.00
N CYS A 30 -9.37 -18.94 -0.97
CA CYS A 30 -8.75 -20.24 -1.23
C CYS A 30 -7.31 -20.33 -0.70
N ALA A 31 -6.77 -19.25 -0.11
CA ALA A 31 -5.39 -19.17 0.30
C ALA A 31 -5.13 -20.11 1.49
N GLY A 32 -4.14 -20.99 1.34
CA GLY A 32 -3.64 -21.80 2.45
C GLY A 32 -3.17 -20.94 3.63
N PRO A 33 -3.05 -21.51 4.84
CA PRO A 33 -2.74 -20.76 6.06
C PRO A 33 -1.37 -20.04 6.00
N ASP A 34 -0.47 -20.50 5.15
CA ASP A 34 0.88 -19.92 5.03
C ASP A 34 0.97 -18.65 4.17
N VAL A 35 -0.10 -18.29 3.44
CA VAL A 35 -0.10 -17.12 2.54
C VAL A 35 -0.37 -15.84 3.32
N ASN A 36 0.51 -14.84 3.13
CA ASN A 36 0.40 -13.51 3.71
C ASN A 36 0.43 -12.35 2.72
N LEU A 37 0.70 -12.64 1.45
CA LEU A 37 0.75 -11.63 0.41
C LEU A 37 0.06 -12.13 -0.85
N ILE A 38 -0.91 -11.36 -1.34
CA ILE A 38 -1.54 -11.59 -2.64
C ILE A 38 -1.36 -10.31 -3.44
N ILE A 39 -0.77 -10.41 -4.64
CA ILE A 39 -0.39 -9.25 -5.44
C ILE A 39 -0.89 -9.32 -6.87
N TRP A 40 -1.44 -8.22 -7.34
CA TRP A 40 -1.72 -7.97 -8.74
C TRP A 40 -0.76 -6.91 -9.29
N ARG A 41 0.03 -7.30 -10.29
CA ARG A 41 0.95 -6.41 -11.02
C ARG A 41 0.24 -5.86 -12.25
N ARG A 42 -0.36 -4.66 -12.15
CA ARG A 42 -1.16 -4.05 -13.23
C ARG A 42 -0.32 -3.56 -14.40
N GLY A 43 0.95 -3.29 -14.15
CA GLY A 43 1.84 -2.62 -15.09
C GLY A 43 1.71 -1.11 -15.03
N ALA A 44 2.20 -0.43 -16.07
CA ALA A 44 2.19 1.03 -16.14
C ALA A 44 0.76 1.58 -16.11
N LEU A 45 0.55 2.62 -15.31
CA LEU A 45 -0.73 3.30 -15.21
C LEU A 45 -0.80 4.47 -16.22
N GLU A 46 -2.00 4.78 -16.69
CA GLU A 46 -2.24 5.95 -17.54
C GLU A 46 -2.69 7.13 -16.67
N GLY A 47 -2.03 8.28 -16.81
CA GLY A 47 -2.34 9.50 -16.06
C GLY A 47 -1.13 10.07 -15.31
N ASP A 48 -1.24 11.33 -14.88
CA ASP A 48 -0.14 12.03 -14.20
C ASP A 48 -0.27 11.91 -12.67
N PHE A 49 0.00 10.71 -12.16
CA PHE A 49 -0.10 10.42 -10.72
C PHE A 49 0.97 11.13 -9.89
N ASN A 50 2.16 11.39 -10.45
CA ASN A 50 3.21 12.14 -9.76
C ASN A 50 2.77 13.60 -9.52
N ALA A 51 2.23 14.28 -10.53
CA ALA A 51 1.72 15.64 -10.34
C ALA A 51 0.44 15.67 -9.50
N LEU A 52 -0.40 14.63 -9.55
CA LEU A 52 -1.54 14.49 -8.63
C LEU A 52 -1.07 14.34 -7.17
N ALA A 53 -0.06 13.50 -6.92
CA ALA A 53 0.55 13.37 -5.60
C ALA A 53 1.07 14.71 -5.08
N ASP A 54 1.71 15.48 -5.97
CA ASP A 54 2.20 16.83 -5.66
C ASP A 54 1.08 17.83 -5.36
N CYS A 55 -0.04 17.74 -6.08
CA CYS A 55 -1.19 18.61 -5.87
C CYS A 55 -1.97 18.27 -4.59
N LEU A 56 -2.01 16.99 -4.21
CA LEU A 56 -2.70 16.53 -3.01
C LEU A 56 -1.99 16.94 -1.72
N SER A 57 -0.72 17.35 -1.77
CA SER A 57 -0.03 18.02 -0.67
C SER A 57 -0.11 19.52 -0.88
N ASP A 58 -0.65 20.30 0.07
CA ASP A 58 -0.55 21.75 -0.05
C ASP A 58 0.93 22.16 0.03
N SER A 59 1.23 23.36 -0.45
CA SER A 59 2.57 23.98 -0.44
C SER A 59 3.24 24.14 0.94
N SER A 60 2.67 23.56 2.00
CA SER A 60 3.25 23.48 3.34
C SER A 60 3.77 22.07 3.58
N LEU A 61 4.97 22.03 4.15
CA LEU A 61 5.71 20.97 4.84
C LEU A 61 4.85 20.00 5.74
N GLU A 62 3.75 19.43 5.27
CA GLU A 62 2.88 18.51 6.02
C GLU A 62 2.28 17.47 5.08
N ASP A 63 2.28 16.19 5.48
CA ASP A 63 1.61 15.13 4.70
C ASP A 63 0.11 15.27 4.80
N LYS A 64 -0.57 15.07 3.66
CA LYS A 64 -2.03 15.00 3.64
C LYS A 64 -2.47 13.54 3.51
N SER A 65 -3.11 13.06 4.57
CA SER A 65 -3.96 11.88 4.52
C SER A 65 -5.39 12.33 4.33
N ILE A 66 -6.04 11.88 3.26
CA ILE A 66 -7.49 12.03 3.11
C ILE A 66 -8.11 10.75 3.68
N SER A 67 -8.42 10.80 4.98
CA SER A 67 -9.16 9.74 5.68
C SER A 67 -10.64 9.90 5.34
N TYR A 68 -11.24 8.86 4.76
CA TYR A 68 -12.66 8.85 4.50
C TYR A 68 -13.36 8.15 5.68
N PRO A 69 -14.28 8.83 6.41
CA PRO A 69 -15.08 8.18 7.46
C PRO A 69 -15.93 7.00 6.94
N GLU A 70 -16.30 6.06 7.82
CA GLU A 70 -17.14 4.86 7.58
C GLU A 70 -18.50 5.06 6.87
N LEU A 71 -18.88 6.28 6.49
CA LEU A 71 -20.18 6.62 5.89
C LEU A 71 -20.12 6.91 4.37
N TYR A 72 -18.99 6.70 3.71
CA TYR A 72 -18.78 7.13 2.31
C TYR A 72 -18.96 6.04 1.22
N LEU A 73 -19.55 4.89 1.58
CA LEU A 73 -19.86 3.78 0.66
C LEU A 73 -21.25 3.86 0.00
N LYS A 74 -21.95 5.00 0.09
CA LYS A 74 -23.19 5.24 -0.66
C LYS A 74 -23.10 6.55 -1.43
N SER A 75 -22.69 6.43 -2.69
CA SER A 75 -22.91 7.36 -3.81
C SER A 75 -22.57 8.85 -3.57
N THR A 76 -21.62 9.37 -4.35
CA THR A 76 -21.36 10.79 -4.72
C THR A 76 -20.13 11.52 -4.17
N ASP A 77 -19.45 11.02 -3.13
CA ASP A 77 -18.48 11.84 -2.38
C ASP A 77 -17.02 11.30 -2.38
N ILE A 78 -16.71 10.30 -3.20
CA ILE A 78 -15.31 10.02 -3.56
C ILE A 78 -14.81 11.21 -4.37
N ILE A 79 -13.58 11.67 -4.11
CA ILE A 79 -12.91 12.77 -4.82
C ILE A 79 -13.16 12.66 -6.32
N LYS A 80 -14.09 13.45 -6.83
CA LYS A 80 -14.17 13.73 -8.26
C LYS A 80 -13.12 14.79 -8.57
N PRO A 81 -12.56 14.83 -9.78
CA PRO A 81 -11.68 15.93 -10.20
C PRO A 81 -12.26 17.33 -9.89
N ALA A 82 -13.59 17.47 -9.96
CA ALA A 82 -14.30 18.70 -9.61
C ALA A 82 -14.25 19.05 -8.10
N ASP A 83 -14.24 18.05 -7.20
CA ASP A 83 -14.32 18.25 -5.74
C ASP A 83 -13.02 18.82 -5.17
N LEU A 84 -11.89 18.57 -5.85
CA LEU A 84 -10.59 19.14 -5.50
C LEU A 84 -10.21 20.37 -6.34
N SER A 85 -11.13 20.91 -7.15
CA SER A 85 -10.82 21.95 -8.15
C SER A 85 -9.62 21.58 -9.03
N LEU A 86 -9.41 20.28 -9.28
CA LEU A 86 -8.26 19.77 -10.01
C LEU A 86 -8.42 20.06 -11.50
N SER A 87 -7.31 20.42 -12.14
CA SER A 87 -7.26 20.56 -13.59
C SER A 87 -7.73 19.27 -14.28
N SER A 88 -8.42 19.41 -15.43
CA SER A 88 -8.80 18.29 -16.30
C SER A 88 -7.63 17.36 -16.68
N HIS A 89 -6.40 17.84 -16.56
CA HIS A 89 -5.15 17.07 -16.69
C HIS A 89 -5.07 15.86 -15.76
N PHE A 90 -5.74 15.88 -14.60
CA PHE A 90 -5.73 14.77 -13.63
C PHE A 90 -6.87 13.76 -13.81
N SER A 91 -7.76 13.98 -14.79
CA SER A 91 -8.97 13.18 -14.96
C SER A 91 -8.74 11.68 -15.04
N THR A 92 -7.75 11.23 -15.83
CA THR A 92 -7.41 9.80 -15.93
C THR A 92 -6.92 9.23 -14.59
N ALA A 93 -6.01 9.92 -13.91
CA ALA A 93 -5.46 9.47 -12.63
C ALA A 93 -6.55 9.35 -11.55
N CYS A 94 -7.42 10.36 -11.44
CA CYS A 94 -8.56 10.31 -10.54
C CYS A 94 -9.54 9.19 -10.92
N ALA A 95 -9.81 8.98 -12.21
CA ALA A 95 -10.72 7.92 -12.67
C ALA A 95 -10.19 6.52 -12.32
N THR A 96 -8.88 6.28 -12.41
CA THR A 96 -8.26 5.02 -11.99
C THR A 96 -8.42 4.79 -10.49
N ILE A 97 -8.09 5.78 -9.66
CA ILE A 97 -8.24 5.67 -8.19
C ILE A 97 -9.70 5.43 -7.83
N TYR A 98 -10.61 6.19 -8.44
CA TYR A 98 -12.05 6.06 -8.23
C TYR A 98 -12.54 4.66 -8.57
N LYS A 99 -12.10 4.11 -9.71
CA LYS A 99 -12.45 2.76 -10.13
C LYS A 99 -11.93 1.70 -9.15
N ASP A 100 -10.71 1.83 -8.64
CA ASP A 100 -10.18 0.88 -7.65
C ASP A 100 -11.02 0.89 -6.35
N ILE A 101 -11.45 2.06 -5.91
CA ILE A 101 -12.30 2.22 -4.73
C ILE A 101 -13.70 1.64 -4.96
N GLU A 102 -14.31 1.91 -6.12
CA GLU A 102 -15.61 1.34 -6.48
C GLU A 102 -15.55 -0.18 -6.60
N ASP A 103 -14.58 -0.70 -7.36
CA ASP A 103 -14.44 -2.14 -7.56
C ASP A 103 -14.19 -2.85 -6.22
N LEU A 104 -13.40 -2.26 -5.31
CA LEU A 104 -13.20 -2.79 -3.95
C LEU A 104 -14.53 -2.84 -3.18
N ALA A 105 -15.30 -1.75 -3.18
CA ALA A 105 -16.57 -1.65 -2.49
C ALA A 105 -17.63 -2.62 -3.04
N GLU A 106 -17.64 -2.85 -4.35
CA GLU A 106 -18.54 -3.80 -5.01
C GLU A 106 -18.16 -5.26 -4.73
N LEU A 107 -16.85 -5.57 -4.74
CA LEU A 107 -16.36 -6.94 -4.53
C LEU A 107 -16.37 -7.35 -3.05
N ARG A 108 -16.26 -6.40 -2.13
CA ARG A 108 -16.20 -6.63 -0.67
C ARG A 108 -17.17 -5.70 0.09
N PRO A 109 -18.48 -5.81 -0.18
CA PRO A 109 -19.48 -4.91 0.39
C PRO A 109 -19.60 -5.12 1.90
N GLY A 110 -19.24 -4.09 2.67
CA GLY A 110 -19.34 -4.11 4.14
C GLY A 110 -18.07 -4.61 4.85
N ASP A 111 -17.06 -5.08 4.11
CA ASP A 111 -15.80 -5.52 4.72
C ASP A 111 -14.80 -4.35 4.89
N VAL A 112 -15.00 -3.22 4.21
CA VAL A 112 -14.11 -2.06 4.30
C VAL A 112 -14.40 -1.26 5.58
N GLU A 113 -13.55 -1.39 6.60
CA GLU A 113 -13.67 -0.66 7.87
C GLU A 113 -13.09 0.75 7.77
N MET A 114 -11.93 0.87 7.13
CA MET A 114 -11.24 2.13 6.94
C MET A 114 -10.68 2.21 5.53
N HIS A 115 -10.72 3.38 4.91
CA HIS A 115 -10.04 3.62 3.65
C HIS A 115 -9.46 5.03 3.58
N THR A 116 -8.23 5.15 3.09
CA THR A 116 -7.48 6.40 3.03
C THR A 116 -6.72 6.49 1.71
N LEU A 117 -6.83 7.63 1.03
CA LEU A 117 -5.88 8.01 -0.03
C LEU A 117 -4.79 8.88 0.60
N ARG A 118 -3.53 8.45 0.50
CA ARG A 118 -2.38 9.10 1.12
C ARG A 118 -1.40 9.61 0.06
N SER A 119 -1.06 10.88 0.14
CA SER A 119 0.12 11.43 -0.54
C SER A 119 1.21 11.67 0.50
N ILE A 120 2.21 10.78 0.52
CA ILE A 120 3.26 10.75 1.54
C ILE A 120 4.49 11.48 1.00
N GLY A 121 4.84 12.58 1.65
CA GLY A 121 6.01 13.41 1.39
C GLY A 121 7.03 13.33 2.53
N HIS A 122 7.88 14.35 2.66
CA HIS A 122 9.05 14.32 3.56
C HIS A 122 8.71 13.99 5.02
N HIS A 123 7.68 14.63 5.58
CA HIS A 123 7.34 14.51 7.00
C HIS A 123 6.78 13.13 7.37
N GLY A 124 6.17 12.44 6.42
CA GLY A 124 5.63 11.12 6.65
C GLY A 124 6.78 10.16 6.85
N TYR A 125 7.87 10.36 6.10
CA TYR A 125 9.15 9.69 6.32
C TYR A 125 9.94 10.23 7.52
N GLU A 126 9.45 11.19 8.31
CA GLU A 126 10.08 11.56 9.60
C GLU A 126 9.45 10.80 10.78
N GLU A 127 8.33 10.10 10.58
CA GLU A 127 7.75 9.22 11.61
C GLU A 127 8.70 8.05 11.88
N ALA A 128 9.14 7.89 13.13
CA ALA A 128 10.23 6.98 13.46
C ALA A 128 9.87 5.50 13.24
N ASP A 129 8.64 5.10 13.59
CA ASP A 129 8.25 3.69 13.64
C ASP A 129 7.95 3.09 12.26
N ILE A 130 7.68 3.92 11.24
CA ILE A 130 7.36 3.41 9.90
C ILE A 130 8.58 2.90 9.13
N HIS A 131 9.80 3.17 9.61
CA HIS A 131 11.07 2.74 8.98
C HIS A 131 11.61 1.43 9.54
N ASP A 132 11.01 0.94 10.62
CA ASP A 132 11.28 -0.39 11.13
C ASP A 132 10.32 -1.39 10.47
N PHE A 133 10.81 -2.60 10.22
CA PHE A 133 9.95 -3.66 9.70
C PHE A 133 8.93 -4.03 10.78
N HIS A 134 7.65 -3.96 10.41
CA HIS A 134 6.53 -4.27 11.27
C HIS A 134 5.46 -5.02 10.51
N SER A 135 4.49 -5.51 11.27
CA SER A 135 3.23 -6.04 10.76
C SER A 135 2.05 -5.19 11.22
N ASP A 136 1.00 -5.19 10.38
CA ASP A 136 -0.26 -4.55 10.74
C ASP A 136 -1.05 -5.36 11.78
N GLN A 137 -2.20 -4.83 12.20
CA GLN A 137 -3.02 -5.45 13.26
C GLN A 137 -3.83 -6.67 12.79
N ASP A 138 -5.08 -6.84 13.21
CA ASP A 138 -5.86 -8.06 13.09
C ASP A 138 -6.74 -8.16 11.84
N TYR A 139 -6.30 -7.55 10.73
CA TYR A 139 -7.04 -7.50 9.47
C TYR A 139 -6.18 -7.81 8.25
N TRP A 140 -6.87 -8.06 7.13
CA TRP A 140 -6.25 -7.96 5.82
C TRP A 140 -6.20 -6.50 5.42
N ARG A 141 -5.04 -6.01 5.01
CA ARG A 141 -4.89 -4.66 4.47
C ARG A 141 -4.77 -4.69 2.96
N PHE A 142 -5.67 -3.96 2.31
CA PHE A 142 -5.62 -3.66 0.89
C PHE A 142 -4.81 -2.41 0.62
N MET A 143 -3.96 -2.47 -0.39
CA MET A 143 -3.14 -1.34 -0.81
C MET A 143 -3.00 -1.27 -2.32
N ALA A 144 -2.96 -0.05 -2.85
CA ALA A 144 -2.63 0.22 -4.24
C ALA A 144 -1.61 1.36 -4.33
N CYS A 145 -0.56 1.18 -5.14
CA CYS A 145 0.47 2.18 -5.37
C CYS A 145 0.26 2.85 -6.74
N TYR A 146 0.13 4.17 -6.75
CA TYR A 146 -0.14 4.96 -7.95
C TYR A 146 1.02 5.87 -8.36
N ALA A 147 1.91 6.22 -7.43
CA ALA A 147 3.10 7.01 -7.73
C ALA A 147 4.20 6.70 -6.70
N GLY A 148 5.44 6.79 -7.16
CA GLY A 148 6.63 6.60 -6.32
C GLY A 148 6.95 5.14 -6.03
N LEU A 149 7.94 4.93 -5.16
CA LEU A 149 8.31 3.61 -4.68
C LEU A 149 7.31 3.15 -3.61
N GLY A 150 6.74 1.96 -3.77
CA GLY A 150 5.76 1.42 -2.84
C GLY A 150 6.38 0.97 -1.51
N THR A 151 5.61 0.22 -0.74
CA THR A 151 6.07 -0.35 0.53
C THR A 151 7.27 -1.28 0.32
N GLU A 152 8.25 -1.18 1.21
CA GLU A 152 9.40 -2.09 1.27
C GLU A 152 9.06 -3.28 2.17
N TRP A 153 9.53 -4.46 1.81
CA TRP A 153 9.22 -5.70 2.53
C TRP A 153 10.33 -6.73 2.43
N ILE A 154 10.31 -7.67 3.37
CA ILE A 154 11.23 -8.81 3.46
C ILE A 154 10.42 -10.10 3.61
N LYS A 155 11.04 -11.23 3.32
CA LYS A 155 10.41 -12.53 3.56
C LYS A 155 10.45 -12.88 5.04
N ASN A 156 9.45 -13.62 5.53
CA ASN A 156 9.44 -14.07 6.93
C ASN A 156 10.63 -14.96 7.28
N GLU A 157 11.15 -15.77 6.34
CA GLU A 157 12.35 -16.59 6.58
C GLU A 157 13.64 -15.78 6.75
N ASP A 158 13.65 -14.51 6.32
CA ASP A 158 14.82 -13.63 6.32
C ASP A 158 14.78 -12.59 7.46
N CYS A 159 13.94 -12.82 8.48
CA CYS A 159 13.70 -11.89 9.58
C CYS A 159 13.90 -12.52 10.97
N ILE A 160 14.05 -11.66 11.98
CA ILE A 160 14.11 -12.01 13.40
C ILE A 160 13.13 -11.10 14.14
N GLN A 161 12.23 -11.64 14.95
CA GLN A 161 11.31 -10.84 15.76
C GLN A 161 12.07 -10.04 16.83
N ASP A 162 11.66 -8.80 17.06
CA ASP A 162 12.19 -7.96 18.13
C ASP A 162 11.57 -8.37 19.48
N ASP A 163 12.37 -9.03 20.33
CA ASP A 163 11.94 -9.46 21.67
C ASP A 163 11.52 -8.30 22.58
N ALA A 164 11.93 -7.06 22.29
CA ALA A 164 11.61 -5.87 23.08
C ALA A 164 10.38 -5.10 22.56
N ARG A 165 9.96 -5.34 21.32
CA ARG A 165 8.87 -4.61 20.65
C ARG A 165 7.98 -5.58 19.88
N GLU A 166 6.84 -5.91 20.47
CA GLU A 166 5.82 -6.77 19.83
C GLU A 166 5.39 -6.19 18.48
N GLY A 167 5.34 -7.04 17.45
CA GLY A 167 5.01 -6.67 16.07
C GLY A 167 6.13 -6.02 15.26
N PHE A 168 7.34 -5.91 15.82
CA PHE A 168 8.52 -5.40 15.11
C PHE A 168 9.54 -6.50 14.82
N TYR A 169 10.28 -6.32 13.73
CA TYR A 169 11.18 -7.32 13.17
C TYR A 169 12.47 -6.67 12.66
N TYR A 170 13.56 -7.41 12.73
CA TYR A 170 14.84 -7.07 12.13
C TYR A 170 15.07 -7.93 10.89
N ALA A 171 15.58 -7.31 9.83
CA ALA A 171 16.11 -8.04 8.68
C ALA A 171 17.42 -8.75 9.05
N THR A 172 17.59 -9.99 8.60
CA THR A 172 18.89 -10.67 8.67
C THR A 172 19.91 -10.01 7.74
N GLU A 173 21.22 -10.23 7.96
CA GLU A 173 22.27 -9.61 7.14
C GLU A 173 22.16 -9.95 5.64
N GLU A 174 21.63 -11.13 5.31
CA GLU A 174 21.48 -11.61 3.93
C GLU A 174 20.08 -11.34 3.35
N ALA A 175 19.19 -10.70 4.11
CA ALA A 175 17.83 -10.44 3.69
C ALA A 175 17.80 -9.62 2.39
N VAL A 176 16.97 -10.04 1.45
CA VAL A 176 16.69 -9.27 0.25
C VAL A 176 15.51 -8.35 0.52
N HIS A 177 15.71 -7.05 0.31
CA HIS A 177 14.70 -6.02 0.51
C HIS A 177 13.95 -5.77 -0.80
N TYR A 178 12.69 -6.17 -0.84
CA TYR A 178 11.81 -6.04 -2.00
C TYR A 178 10.96 -4.78 -1.87
N HIS A 179 10.52 -4.26 -3.01
CA HIS A 179 9.71 -3.05 -3.06
C HIS A 179 8.52 -3.25 -3.98
N PHE A 180 7.36 -2.79 -3.53
CA PHE A 180 6.26 -2.53 -4.46
C PHE A 180 6.58 -1.31 -5.32
N GLN A 181 5.91 -1.20 -6.45
CA GLN A 181 6.09 -0.12 -7.42
C GLN A 181 4.74 0.38 -7.92
N GLU A 182 4.77 1.49 -8.66
CA GLU A 182 3.59 2.01 -9.36
C GLU A 182 2.86 0.89 -10.15
N GLY A 183 1.54 0.86 -9.99
CA GLY A 183 0.69 -0.13 -10.60
C GLY A 183 0.53 -1.42 -9.79
N ASP A 184 1.29 -1.63 -8.72
CA ASP A 184 1.04 -2.76 -7.82
C ASP A 184 -0.22 -2.52 -6.98
N VAL A 185 -1.01 -3.58 -6.84
CA VAL A 185 -2.12 -3.69 -5.89
C VAL A 185 -1.89 -4.95 -5.07
N TRP A 186 -2.06 -4.90 -3.77
CA TRP A 186 -1.83 -6.06 -2.91
C TRP A 186 -2.78 -6.13 -1.71
N LEU A 187 -2.94 -7.36 -1.23
CA LEU A 187 -3.49 -7.68 0.07
C LEU A 187 -2.40 -8.28 0.93
N GLN A 188 -2.26 -7.78 2.15
CA GLN A 188 -1.33 -8.27 3.13
C GLN A 188 -2.03 -8.66 4.43
N SER A 189 -1.60 -9.76 5.06
CA SER A 189 -2.11 -10.15 6.38
C SER A 189 -1.36 -9.43 7.49
N GLY A 190 -2.10 -8.91 8.46
CA GLY A 190 -1.52 -8.46 9.73
C GLY A 190 -1.32 -9.60 10.73
N GLU A 191 -0.73 -9.29 11.88
CA GLU A 191 -0.31 -10.25 12.91
C GLU A 191 -1.46 -10.84 13.72
N GLY A 192 -2.58 -10.13 13.84
CA GLY A 192 -3.75 -10.61 14.60
C GLY A 192 -4.61 -11.62 13.84
N LEU A 193 -4.38 -11.83 12.53
CA LEU A 193 -5.07 -12.85 11.75
C LEU A 193 -4.59 -14.25 12.16
N THR A 194 -5.32 -14.84 13.11
CA THR A 194 -4.96 -16.11 13.74
C THR A 194 -4.75 -17.22 12.71
N GLY A 195 -3.63 -17.93 12.81
CA GLY A 195 -3.30 -19.06 11.94
C GLY A 195 -2.64 -18.67 10.62
N ARG A 196 -2.27 -17.40 10.45
CA ARG A 196 -1.50 -16.91 9.30
C ARG A 196 -0.23 -16.19 9.76
N PRO A 197 0.88 -16.30 9.01
CA PRO A 197 2.06 -15.48 9.26
C PRO A 197 1.75 -14.01 8.93
N PRO A 198 2.29 -13.03 9.67
CA PRO A 198 2.18 -11.63 9.30
C PRO A 198 3.00 -11.31 8.05
N PHE A 199 2.59 -10.28 7.31
CA PHE A 199 3.41 -9.67 6.27
C PHE A 199 4.30 -8.58 6.88
N LEU A 200 5.60 -8.65 6.59
CA LEU A 200 6.62 -7.83 7.23
C LEU A 200 7.07 -6.72 6.29
N HIS A 201 6.83 -5.48 6.69
CA HIS A 201 6.96 -4.35 5.79
C HIS A 201 7.31 -3.06 6.52
N ARG A 202 7.74 -2.07 5.74
CA ARG A 202 8.04 -0.71 6.21
C ARG A 202 7.87 0.31 5.08
N ALA A 203 7.92 1.59 5.41
CA ALA A 203 8.15 2.62 4.42
C ALA A 203 9.55 2.45 3.81
N PRO A 204 9.71 2.64 2.49
CA PRO A 204 11.00 2.50 1.84
C PRO A 204 11.96 3.59 2.31
N ASP A 205 13.23 3.24 2.47
CA ASP A 205 14.30 4.20 2.73
C ASP A 205 14.58 5.07 1.50
N VAL A 206 13.80 6.14 1.32
CA VAL A 206 14.03 7.11 0.26
C VAL A 206 15.11 8.09 0.71
N THR A 207 16.37 7.79 0.36
CA THR A 207 17.47 8.73 0.58
C THR A 207 17.24 10.01 -0.24
N PHE A 208 16.84 11.09 0.43
CA PHE A 208 16.76 12.42 -0.16
C PHE A 208 18.17 12.99 -0.29
N ASN A 209 18.67 13.20 -1.51
CA ASN A 209 19.86 14.05 -1.65
C ASN A 209 19.47 15.49 -1.30
N LYS A 210 20.39 16.24 -0.70
CA LYS A 210 20.19 17.65 -0.37
C LYS A 210 19.92 18.46 -1.65
N GLY A 211 18.66 18.85 -1.86
CA GLY A 211 18.21 19.59 -3.04
C GLY A 211 17.22 18.83 -3.94
N ASP A 212 17.06 17.52 -3.74
CA ASP A 212 16.03 16.75 -4.42
C ASP A 212 14.68 17.00 -3.73
N LYS A 213 13.62 17.23 -4.51
CA LYS A 213 12.27 17.12 -3.97
C LYS A 213 12.01 15.63 -3.72
N PRO A 214 11.60 15.22 -2.51
CA PRO A 214 11.11 13.87 -2.25
C PRO A 214 10.13 13.44 -3.35
N GLN A 215 10.40 12.34 -4.03
CA GLN A 215 9.35 11.74 -4.85
C GLN A 215 8.26 11.27 -3.90
N LYS A 216 7.07 11.85 -4.03
CA LYS A 216 5.93 11.50 -3.18
C LYS A 216 5.39 10.13 -3.52
N ARG A 217 4.88 9.43 -2.51
CA ARG A 217 4.13 8.19 -2.69
C ARG A 217 2.65 8.48 -2.68
N LEU A 218 1.97 8.15 -3.76
CA LEU A 218 0.51 8.17 -3.79
C LEU A 218 0.00 6.74 -3.60
N MET A 219 -0.67 6.49 -2.49
CA MET A 219 -1.19 5.17 -2.16
C MET A 219 -2.64 5.24 -1.70
N TYR A 220 -3.42 4.24 -2.09
CA TYR A 220 -4.68 3.96 -1.42
C TYR A 220 -4.47 2.80 -0.46
N VAL A 221 -5.08 2.90 0.72
CA VAL A 221 -4.98 1.92 1.81
C VAL A 221 -6.38 1.67 2.34
N ALA A 222 -6.77 0.41 2.51
CA ALA A 222 -8.02 0.05 3.15
C ALA A 222 -7.85 -1.16 4.08
N ASP A 223 -8.46 -1.07 5.26
CA ASP A 223 -8.48 -2.15 6.24
C ASP A 223 -9.76 -2.97 6.04
N LEU A 224 -9.61 -4.30 5.90
CA LEU A 224 -10.69 -5.21 5.56
C LEU A 224 -10.97 -6.19 6.70
N SER A 225 -12.21 -6.21 7.19
CA SER A 225 -12.71 -7.08 8.27
C SER A 225 -13.03 -8.52 7.83
N MET A 226 -12.35 -9.00 6.79
CA MET A 226 -12.61 -10.31 6.21
C MET A 226 -12.36 -11.43 7.23
N SER A 227 -13.39 -12.24 7.48
CA SER A 227 -13.36 -13.43 8.33
C SER A 227 -12.78 -14.66 7.65
#